data_AF-A0A8T0CP61-F1
#
_entry.id   AF-A0A8T0CP61-F1
#
_cell.length_a   1.000
_cell.length_b   1.000
_cell.length_c   1.000
_cell.angle_alpha   90.00
_cell.angle_beta   90.00
_cell.angle_gamma   90.00
#
_symmetry.space_group_name_H-M   'P 1'
#
loop_
_entity.id
_entity.type
_entity.pdbx_description
1 polymer ?
#
loop_
_entity_poly.entity_id
_entity_poly.type
_entity_poly.pdbx_seq_one_letter_code
_entity_poly.pdbx_strand_id
1 'polypeptide(L)'
;MVHFPEEIIGEILIRLPAKSLVRFHCVSKSWNANLTSQLFVKSHLDRSLRCRSIKLLRYERGGFPRIGIWSGGSDEFCRFDPQFQPSIGNFQLVGSCNGVICLSTLSRGNCSASDIYLWNPSINEFMALPQPGCPVSAAIGFGINPYSGHLDDIKVISIRNRYSCGSEFRSPRSSSGDSLRGNSWKQIETALPSWYSYYLGRQVMYKEFICWCANPREDHRSTWLLVSFDVINEVFTEMMLPENIAFSEKSITTIEGCISVSGHESYRIYEVWIMKEFGIPKSWTQLYLIKLPEYSPMHYELLGSAGAGELVFFILGLHSQTNLSYIGSYDLESKQFNQCIELDASSASGSCLVDYVTSLVSVLPKYTAECSHSVRANKLIG
;
A
#
# COMPACT_ATOMS: atom_id res chain seq x y z
N MET A 1 -43.08 -2.96 -21.12
CA MET A 1 -41.74 -2.94 -20.48
C MET A 1 -41.55 -1.55 -19.90
N VAL A 2 -41.30 -1.43 -18.60
CA VAL A 2 -41.04 -0.13 -17.97
C VAL A 2 -39.64 0.31 -18.41
N HIS A 3 -39.56 1.38 -19.21
CA HIS A 3 -38.28 2.00 -19.57
C HIS A 3 -37.91 3.01 -18.49
N PHE A 4 -36.84 2.74 -17.75
CA PHE A 4 -36.22 3.73 -16.88
C PHE A 4 -35.32 4.65 -17.72
N PRO A 5 -35.26 5.95 -17.41
CA PRO A 5 -34.27 6.86 -18.00
C PRO A 5 -32.83 6.35 -17.77
N GLU A 6 -31.94 6.59 -18.71
CA GLU A 6 -30.54 6.12 -18.64
C GLU A 6 -29.82 6.68 -17.40
N GLU A 7 -30.16 7.89 -16.97
CA GLU A 7 -29.61 8.54 -15.79
C GLU A 7 -29.98 7.77 -14.51
N ILE A 8 -31.23 7.29 -14.40
CA ILE A 8 -31.68 6.52 -13.24
C ILE A 8 -30.98 5.16 -13.22
N ILE A 9 -30.83 4.52 -14.39
CA ILE A 9 -30.07 3.27 -14.50
C ILE A 9 -28.62 3.49 -14.05
N GLY A 10 -27.98 4.56 -14.51
CA GLY A 10 -26.61 4.93 -14.10
C GLY A 10 -26.48 5.09 -12.58
N GLU A 11 -27.41 5.81 -11.95
CA GLU A 11 -27.45 6.00 -10.49
C GLU A 11 -27.64 4.69 -9.71
N ILE A 12 -28.44 3.77 -10.24
CA ILE A 12 -28.60 2.43 -9.66
C ILE A 12 -27.29 1.65 -9.79
N LEU A 13 -26.69 1.63 -10.98
CA LEU A 13 -25.48 0.87 -11.26
C LEU A 13 -24.28 1.37 -10.45
N ILE A 14 -24.10 2.68 -10.29
CA ILE A 14 -23.04 3.27 -9.46
C ILE A 14 -23.07 2.75 -8.00
N ARG A 15 -24.23 2.34 -7.50
CA ARG A 15 -24.38 1.85 -6.12
C ARG A 15 -24.05 0.37 -5.96
N LEU A 16 -23.92 -0.37 -7.04
CA LEU A 16 -23.67 -1.80 -7.01
C LEU A 16 -22.20 -2.13 -6.72
N PRO A 17 -21.92 -3.29 -6.09
CA PRO A 17 -20.55 -3.77 -5.93
C PRO A 17 -19.83 -3.92 -7.27
N ALA A 18 -18.55 -3.60 -7.32
CA ALA A 18 -17.73 -3.71 -8.53
C ALA A 18 -17.82 -5.13 -9.16
N LYS A 19 -17.79 -6.18 -8.33
CA LYS A 19 -17.95 -7.58 -8.79
C LYS A 19 -19.26 -7.83 -9.54
N SER A 20 -20.36 -7.19 -9.13
CA SER A 20 -21.65 -7.31 -9.81
C SER A 20 -21.62 -6.58 -11.15
N LEU A 21 -21.03 -5.38 -11.19
CA LEU A 21 -20.89 -4.58 -12.41
C LEU A 21 -20.03 -5.29 -13.46
N VAL A 22 -18.98 -6.00 -13.03
CA VAL A 22 -18.17 -6.82 -13.95
C VAL A 22 -19.00 -7.89 -14.63
N ARG A 23 -19.92 -8.55 -13.91
CA ARG A 23 -20.85 -9.53 -14.50
C ARG A 23 -21.80 -8.88 -15.49
N PHE A 24 -22.14 -7.60 -15.29
CA PHE A 24 -23.08 -6.89 -16.15
C PHE A 24 -22.49 -6.44 -17.50
N HIS A 25 -21.17 -6.56 -17.70
CA HIS A 25 -20.57 -6.36 -19.03
C HIS A 25 -21.16 -7.30 -20.11
N CYS A 26 -21.70 -8.46 -19.73
CA CYS A 26 -22.30 -9.40 -20.69
C CYS A 26 -23.77 -9.11 -21.02
N VAL A 27 -24.43 -8.16 -20.35
CA VAL A 27 -25.86 -7.87 -20.54
C VAL A 27 -26.13 -7.25 -21.90
N SER A 28 -25.35 -6.25 -22.31
CA SER A 28 -25.42 -5.64 -23.64
C SER A 28 -24.15 -4.86 -23.98
N LYS A 29 -23.94 -4.57 -25.27
CA LYS A 29 -22.83 -3.71 -25.73
C LYS A 29 -22.91 -2.30 -25.15
N SER A 30 -24.11 -1.74 -25.02
CA SER A 30 -24.34 -0.41 -24.44
C SER A 30 -23.92 -0.39 -22.96
N TRP A 31 -24.36 -1.39 -22.19
CA TRP A 31 -23.96 -1.53 -20.78
C TRP A 31 -22.46 -1.69 -20.63
N ASN A 32 -21.83 -2.52 -21.47
CA ASN A 32 -20.39 -2.67 -21.45
C ASN A 32 -19.67 -1.34 -21.73
N ALA A 33 -20.10 -0.58 -22.72
CA ALA A 33 -19.52 0.72 -23.06
C ALA A 33 -19.68 1.74 -21.92
N ASN A 34 -20.85 1.79 -21.28
CA ASN A 34 -21.10 2.68 -20.15
C ASN A 34 -20.27 2.30 -18.91
N LEU A 35 -20.25 1.02 -18.54
CA LEU A 35 -19.53 0.51 -17.36
C LEU A 35 -18.00 0.62 -17.48
N THR A 36 -17.48 0.65 -18.71
CA THR A 36 -16.04 0.85 -19.00
C THR A 36 -15.67 2.31 -19.27
N SER A 37 -16.64 3.22 -19.31
CA SER A 37 -16.39 4.65 -19.53
C SER A 37 -15.62 5.25 -18.35
N GLN A 38 -14.69 6.17 -18.62
CA GLN A 38 -13.91 6.84 -17.57
C GLN A 38 -14.80 7.58 -16.57
N LEU A 39 -15.88 8.21 -17.05
CA LEU A 39 -16.84 8.92 -16.20
C LEU A 39 -17.52 7.97 -15.22
N PHE A 40 -18.02 6.82 -15.69
CA PHE A 40 -18.68 5.85 -14.81
C PHE A 40 -17.71 5.26 -13.80
N VAL A 41 -16.51 4.83 -14.24
CA VAL A 41 -15.49 4.26 -13.36
C VAL A 41 -15.07 5.27 -12.28
N LYS A 42 -14.94 6.56 -12.65
CA LYS A 42 -14.64 7.64 -11.71
C LYS A 42 -15.76 7.84 -10.70
N SER A 43 -17.01 7.98 -11.15
CA SER A 43 -18.15 8.17 -10.25
C SER A 43 -18.35 6.99 -9.30
N HIS A 44 -18.12 5.76 -9.79
CA HIS A 44 -18.15 4.55 -8.95
C HIS A 44 -17.05 4.57 -7.90
N LEU A 45 -15.81 4.91 -8.29
CA LEU A 45 -14.68 5.02 -7.37
C LEU A 45 -14.87 6.14 -6.33
N ASP A 46 -15.30 7.33 -6.74
CA ASP A 46 -15.58 8.46 -5.84
C ASP A 46 -16.65 8.10 -4.80
N ARG A 47 -17.63 7.27 -5.19
CA ARG A 47 -18.58 6.70 -4.25
C ARG A 47 -17.90 5.69 -3.30
N SER A 48 -17.10 4.77 -3.81
CA SER A 48 -16.38 3.79 -2.98
C SER A 48 -15.43 4.44 -1.98
N LEU A 49 -14.74 5.53 -2.34
CA LEU A 49 -13.86 6.31 -1.46
C LEU A 49 -14.61 7.05 -0.35
N ARG A 50 -15.90 7.37 -0.56
CA ARG A 50 -16.79 7.93 0.46
C ARG A 50 -17.44 6.87 1.36
N CYS A 51 -17.36 5.60 0.98
CA CYS A 51 -17.79 4.48 1.80
C CYS A 51 -16.66 4.00 2.72
N ARG A 52 -16.99 3.15 3.69
CA ARG A 52 -15.99 2.58 4.61
C ARG A 52 -14.98 1.73 3.82
N SER A 53 -13.70 2.06 3.96
CA SER A 53 -12.60 1.28 3.41
C SER A 53 -12.51 -0.09 4.09
N ILE A 54 -12.12 -1.09 3.32
CA ILE A 54 -11.72 -2.41 3.79
C ILE A 54 -10.28 -2.30 4.28
N LYS A 55 -9.99 -2.84 5.46
CA LYS A 55 -8.64 -2.89 6.01
C LYS A 55 -7.99 -4.20 5.58
N LEU A 56 -7.02 -4.14 4.66
CA LEU A 56 -6.26 -5.31 4.22
C LEU A 56 -4.99 -5.43 5.05
N LEU A 57 -4.73 -6.64 5.53
CA LEU A 57 -3.62 -6.95 6.41
C LEU A 57 -2.73 -8.00 5.74
N ARG A 58 -1.44 -7.68 5.57
CA ARG A 58 -0.40 -8.68 5.26
C ARG A 58 0.09 -9.28 6.57
N TYR A 59 0.08 -10.60 6.67
CA TYR A 59 0.62 -11.36 7.81
C TYR A 59 1.30 -12.64 7.34
N GLU A 60 2.05 -13.30 8.24
CA GLU A 60 2.65 -14.62 7.96
C GLU A 60 1.91 -15.72 8.71
N ARG A 61 1.64 -16.83 8.03
CA ARG A 61 1.02 -18.03 8.61
C ARG A 61 1.54 -19.28 7.92
N GLY A 62 1.97 -20.28 8.68
CA GLY A 62 2.61 -21.48 8.15
C GLY A 62 3.87 -21.21 7.31
N GLY A 63 4.61 -20.13 7.61
CA GLY A 63 5.84 -19.75 6.88
C GLY A 63 5.61 -19.08 5.52
N PHE A 64 4.37 -18.71 5.20
CA PHE A 64 4.01 -18.03 3.95
C PHE A 64 3.30 -16.69 4.22
N PRO A 65 3.54 -15.66 3.41
CA PRO A 65 2.76 -14.43 3.46
C PRO A 65 1.33 -14.67 2.96
N ARG A 66 0.40 -13.99 3.62
CA ARG A 66 -1.04 -14.00 3.33
C ARG A 66 -1.57 -12.58 3.37
N ILE A 67 -2.69 -12.37 2.68
CA ILE A 67 -3.50 -11.15 2.81
C ILE A 67 -4.87 -11.55 3.35
N GLY A 68 -5.29 -10.87 4.41
CA GLY A 68 -6.61 -11.03 5.02
C GLY A 68 -7.33 -9.70 5.19
N ILE A 69 -8.64 -9.74 5.30
CA ILE A 69 -9.44 -8.59 5.72
C ILE A 69 -9.45 -8.53 7.24
N TRP A 70 -9.06 -7.38 7.80
CA TRP A 70 -9.20 -7.10 9.22
C TRP A 70 -10.64 -6.69 9.55
N SER A 71 -11.27 -7.41 10.48
CA SER A 71 -12.67 -7.22 10.89
C SER A 71 -12.85 -7.01 12.40
N GLY A 72 -11.86 -6.43 13.09
CA GLY A 72 -12.01 -6.04 14.50
C GLY A 72 -11.93 -7.21 15.47
N GLY A 73 -10.91 -8.08 15.32
CA GLY A 73 -10.59 -9.12 16.31
C GLY A 73 -11.40 -10.42 16.21
N SER A 74 -12.04 -10.72 15.07
CA SER A 74 -12.53 -12.08 14.82
C SER A 74 -11.36 -13.07 14.78
N ASP A 75 -11.52 -14.26 15.36
CA ASP A 75 -10.48 -15.30 15.47
C ASP A 75 -9.94 -15.77 14.10
N GLU A 76 -10.66 -15.47 13.02
CA GLU A 76 -10.24 -15.73 11.65
C GLU A 76 -10.18 -14.46 10.80
N PHE A 77 -9.06 -14.29 10.08
CA PHE A 77 -8.97 -13.34 8.98
C PHE A 77 -9.76 -13.87 7.78
N CYS A 78 -10.63 -13.03 7.21
CA CYS A 78 -11.27 -13.38 5.94
C CYS A 78 -10.20 -13.37 4.83
N ARG A 79 -9.91 -14.54 4.27
CA ARG A 79 -8.84 -14.74 3.28
C ARG A 79 -9.04 -13.85 2.04
N PHE A 80 -8.00 -13.11 1.67
CA PHE A 80 -7.95 -12.18 0.54
C PHE A 80 -6.67 -12.38 -0.29
N ASP A 81 -6.18 -13.62 -0.36
CA ASP A 81 -4.95 -13.89 -1.11
C ASP A 81 -5.13 -13.62 -2.62
N PRO A 82 -4.06 -13.18 -3.31
CA PRO A 82 -4.04 -13.10 -4.76
C PRO A 82 -4.41 -14.44 -5.42
N GLN A 83 -5.36 -14.41 -6.35
CA GLN A 83 -5.86 -15.62 -7.03
C GLN A 83 -5.05 -15.99 -8.27
N PHE A 84 -4.28 -15.06 -8.82
CA PHE A 84 -3.34 -15.38 -9.89
C PHE A 84 -2.20 -16.19 -9.29
N GLN A 85 -2.10 -17.46 -9.66
CA GLN A 85 -1.10 -18.40 -9.13
C GLN A 85 0.27 -17.73 -9.10
N PRO A 86 0.79 -17.43 -7.91
CA PRO A 86 2.09 -16.86 -7.86
C PRO A 86 3.11 -17.97 -7.67
N SER A 87 4.14 -17.96 -8.50
CA SER A 87 5.49 -18.29 -8.05
C SER A 87 6.01 -17.34 -6.96
N ILE A 88 5.20 -16.37 -6.54
CA ILE A 88 5.40 -15.48 -5.39
C ILE A 88 5.33 -16.30 -4.09
N GLY A 89 6.41 -17.02 -3.80
CA GLY A 89 6.59 -17.69 -2.51
C GLY A 89 6.64 -16.70 -1.35
N ASN A 90 7.27 -15.53 -1.56
CA ASN A 90 7.37 -14.46 -0.57
C ASN A 90 7.06 -13.09 -1.20
N PHE A 91 6.16 -12.31 -0.59
CA PHE A 91 5.80 -10.97 -1.03
C PHE A 91 5.59 -9.97 0.10
N GLN A 92 5.74 -8.71 -0.30
CA GLN A 92 5.28 -7.54 0.44
C GLN A 92 4.01 -6.98 -0.21
N LEU A 93 3.14 -6.46 0.65
CA LEU A 93 2.05 -5.58 0.28
C LEU A 93 2.58 -4.16 0.37
N VAL A 94 2.85 -3.52 -0.77
CA VAL A 94 3.48 -2.20 -0.83
C VAL A 94 2.46 -1.12 -0.48
N GLY A 95 1.26 -1.21 -1.04
CA GLY A 95 0.20 -0.23 -0.81
C GLY A 95 -1.04 -0.50 -1.66
N SER A 96 -2.04 0.36 -1.48
CA SER A 96 -3.32 0.32 -2.19
C SER A 96 -3.74 1.74 -2.56
N CYS A 97 -4.18 1.95 -3.81
CA CYS A 97 -4.62 3.24 -4.35
C CYS A 97 -5.74 2.98 -5.37
N ASN A 98 -6.87 3.69 -5.26
CA ASN A 98 -8.00 3.58 -6.19
C ASN A 98 -8.49 2.13 -6.46
N GLY A 99 -8.38 1.25 -5.46
CA GLY A 99 -8.73 -0.18 -5.57
C GLY A 99 -7.73 -1.05 -6.34
N VAL A 100 -6.56 -0.49 -6.68
CA VAL A 100 -5.41 -1.24 -7.18
C VAL A 100 -4.41 -1.45 -6.04
N ILE A 101 -3.95 -2.68 -5.91
CA ILE A 101 -2.97 -3.13 -4.92
C ILE A 101 -1.62 -3.30 -5.62
N CYS A 102 -0.55 -2.82 -5.01
CA CYS A 102 0.82 -3.09 -5.43
C CYS A 102 1.44 -4.15 -4.54
N LEU A 103 1.93 -5.22 -5.17
CA LEU A 103 2.65 -6.31 -4.53
C LEU A 103 4.07 -6.39 -5.09
N SER A 104 5.03 -6.76 -4.25
CA SER A 104 6.39 -7.03 -4.70
C SER A 104 6.91 -8.34 -4.15
N THR A 105 7.71 -9.06 -4.95
CA THR A 105 8.34 -10.30 -4.49
C THR A 105 9.57 -10.00 -3.67
N LEU A 106 9.82 -10.82 -2.64
CA LEU A 106 11.06 -10.82 -1.88
C LEU A 106 11.90 -11.99 -2.33
N SER A 107 12.99 -11.74 -3.06
CA SER A 107 13.92 -12.80 -3.39
C SER A 107 14.64 -13.28 -2.13
N ARG A 108 14.60 -14.59 -1.86
CA ARG A 108 15.41 -15.23 -0.82
C ARG A 108 16.81 -15.48 -1.39
N GLY A 109 17.73 -14.53 -1.21
CA GLY A 109 19.14 -14.67 -1.60
C GLY A 109 19.69 -13.56 -2.50
N ASN A 110 20.99 -13.65 -2.83
CA ASN A 110 21.78 -12.61 -3.50
C ASN A 110 21.05 -11.90 -4.66
N CYS A 111 20.91 -10.57 -4.51
CA CYS A 111 20.79 -9.54 -5.56
C CYS A 111 19.89 -9.83 -6.78
N SER A 112 18.86 -10.66 -6.64
CA SER A 112 17.87 -10.88 -7.71
C SER A 112 16.72 -9.90 -7.54
N ALA A 113 16.27 -9.35 -8.67
CA ALA A 113 15.30 -8.28 -8.71
C ALA A 113 13.91 -8.74 -8.21
N SER A 114 13.25 -7.89 -7.43
CA SER A 114 11.84 -8.08 -7.05
C SER A 114 10.96 -7.91 -8.28
N ASP A 115 10.12 -8.91 -8.58
CA ASP A 115 8.98 -8.72 -9.49
C ASP A 115 7.95 -7.84 -8.80
N ILE A 116 7.34 -6.93 -9.56
CA ILE A 116 6.30 -6.03 -9.07
C ILE A 116 5.01 -6.32 -9.82
N TYR A 117 3.91 -6.39 -9.07
CA TYR A 117 2.58 -6.67 -9.60
C TYR A 117 1.60 -5.59 -9.19
N LEU A 118 0.79 -5.16 -10.16
CA LEU A 118 -0.44 -4.40 -9.91
C LEU A 118 -1.61 -5.36 -9.96
N TRP A 119 -2.50 -5.29 -8.98
CA TRP A 119 -3.64 -6.18 -8.85
C TRP A 119 -4.91 -5.42 -8.49
N ASN A 120 -5.96 -5.56 -9.30
CA ASN A 120 -7.31 -5.17 -8.92
C ASN A 120 -8.16 -6.42 -8.60
N PRO A 121 -8.40 -6.74 -7.32
CA PRO A 121 -9.21 -7.88 -6.90
C PRO A 121 -10.68 -7.80 -7.32
N SER A 122 -11.21 -6.59 -7.50
CA SER A 122 -12.64 -6.36 -7.73
C SER A 122 -13.08 -6.79 -9.13
N ILE A 123 -12.16 -6.70 -10.08
CA ILE A 123 -12.36 -7.06 -11.49
C ILE A 123 -11.50 -8.27 -11.91
N ASN A 124 -10.77 -8.86 -10.97
CA ASN A 124 -9.86 -9.98 -11.18
C ASN A 124 -8.80 -9.72 -12.27
N GLU A 125 -8.30 -8.50 -12.34
CA GLU A 125 -7.21 -8.13 -13.25
C GLU A 125 -5.90 -8.01 -12.48
N PHE A 126 -4.82 -8.47 -13.09
CA PHE A 126 -3.47 -8.29 -12.59
C PHE A 126 -2.50 -8.02 -13.74
N MET A 127 -1.42 -7.32 -13.44
CA MET A 127 -0.34 -7.02 -14.37
C MET A 127 0.99 -7.17 -13.66
N ALA A 128 1.89 -7.97 -14.24
CA ALA A 128 3.31 -7.95 -13.86
C ALA A 128 3.98 -6.77 -14.56
N LEU A 129 4.70 -5.94 -13.81
CA LEU A 129 5.50 -4.87 -14.37
C LEU A 129 6.78 -5.43 -14.98
N PRO A 130 7.31 -4.84 -16.06
CA PRO A 130 8.62 -5.20 -16.55
C PRO A 130 9.66 -5.00 -15.44
N GLN A 131 10.74 -5.76 -15.49
CA GLN A 131 11.82 -5.57 -14.52
C GLN A 131 12.45 -4.18 -14.69
N PRO A 132 12.67 -3.43 -13.60
CA PRO A 132 13.54 -2.25 -13.69
C PRO A 132 14.89 -2.71 -14.25
N GLY A 133 15.50 -1.90 -15.13
CA GLY A 133 16.81 -2.22 -15.73
C GLY A 133 17.95 -2.39 -14.71
N CYS A 134 17.65 -2.30 -13.41
CA CYS A 134 18.52 -2.58 -12.28
C CYS A 134 17.74 -3.32 -11.18
N PRO A 135 18.34 -4.29 -10.47
CA PRO A 135 17.66 -5.01 -9.39
C PRO A 135 17.19 -4.07 -8.27
N VAL A 136 15.91 -4.22 -7.88
CA VAL A 136 15.35 -3.57 -6.69
C VAL A 136 16.11 -4.05 -5.46
N SER A 137 16.64 -3.14 -4.64
CA SER A 137 17.50 -3.52 -3.51
C SER A 137 17.30 -2.71 -2.22
N ALA A 138 16.54 -1.61 -2.23
CA ALA A 138 16.30 -0.81 -1.02
C ALA A 138 14.81 -0.68 -0.66
N ALA A 139 13.96 -0.21 -1.58
CA ALA A 139 12.53 -0.06 -1.31
C ALA A 139 11.71 0.12 -2.59
N ILE A 140 10.40 -0.02 -2.43
CA ILE A 140 9.41 0.25 -3.48
C ILE A 140 8.44 1.31 -2.98
N GLY A 141 8.17 2.27 -3.85
CA GLY A 141 7.12 3.27 -3.75
C GLY A 141 5.95 2.92 -4.66
N PHE A 142 4.73 3.17 -4.19
CA PHE A 142 3.51 2.99 -4.94
C PHE A 142 2.55 4.12 -4.61
N GLY A 143 2.09 4.81 -5.65
CA GLY A 143 1.15 5.90 -5.52
C GLY A 143 0.41 6.15 -6.82
N ILE A 144 -0.46 7.15 -6.78
CA ILE A 144 -1.20 7.64 -7.93
C ILE A 144 -1.09 9.15 -7.97
N ASN A 145 -1.03 9.73 -9.17
CA ASN A 145 -1.23 11.15 -9.32
C ASN A 145 -2.73 11.47 -9.18
N PRO A 146 -3.18 12.11 -8.09
CA PRO A 146 -4.60 12.35 -7.87
C PRO A 146 -5.17 13.42 -8.82
N TYR A 147 -4.31 14.22 -9.48
CA TYR A 147 -4.71 15.36 -10.31
C TYR A 147 -4.66 15.09 -11.81
N SER A 148 -4.18 13.93 -12.25
CA SER A 148 -4.08 13.58 -13.67
C SER A 148 -5.44 13.48 -14.38
N GLY A 149 -6.53 13.34 -13.60
CA GLY A 149 -7.86 13.00 -14.11
C GLY A 149 -7.98 11.55 -14.59
N HIS A 150 -6.87 10.81 -14.62
CA HIS A 150 -6.79 9.42 -15.04
C HIS A 150 -6.58 8.53 -13.82
N LEU A 151 -7.57 7.67 -13.55
CA LEU A 151 -7.60 6.80 -12.37
C LEU A 151 -6.53 5.71 -12.36
N ASP A 152 -5.80 5.60 -13.46
CA ASP A 152 -4.78 4.62 -13.77
C ASP A 152 -3.41 5.26 -14.01
N ASP A 153 -3.23 6.55 -13.69
CA ASP A 153 -1.90 7.20 -13.64
C ASP A 153 -1.13 6.76 -12.38
N ILE A 154 -0.93 5.45 -12.31
CA ILE A 154 -0.22 4.75 -11.26
C ILE A 154 1.27 4.96 -11.47
N LYS A 155 1.94 5.30 -10.37
CA LYS A 155 3.38 5.47 -10.30
C LYS A 155 3.97 4.46 -9.33
N VAL A 156 4.96 3.71 -9.82
CA VAL A 156 5.74 2.78 -9.01
C VAL A 156 7.18 3.25 -9.02
N ILE A 157 7.77 3.36 -7.84
CA ILE A 157 9.15 3.79 -7.66
C ILE A 157 9.95 2.60 -7.18
N SER A 158 11.09 2.36 -7.79
CA SER A 158 12.08 1.40 -7.31
C SER A 158 13.30 2.16 -6.81
N ILE A 159 13.66 1.97 -5.54
CA ILE A 159 14.80 2.63 -4.90
C ILE A 159 15.94 1.61 -4.75
N ARG A 160 17.15 2.03 -5.15
CA ARG A 160 18.36 1.20 -5.12
C ARG A 160 19.28 1.59 -3.96
N ASN A 161 19.83 0.57 -3.31
CA ASN A 161 20.67 0.71 -2.12
C ASN A 161 22.08 1.30 -2.42
N ARG A 162 22.75 0.86 -3.50
CA ARG A 162 24.20 1.14 -3.71
C ARG A 162 24.58 2.36 -4.55
N TYR A 163 23.61 3.11 -5.11
CA TYR A 163 23.92 4.21 -6.03
C TYR A 163 22.97 5.41 -5.91
N SER A 164 22.10 5.41 -4.89
CA SER A 164 21.11 6.47 -4.67
C SER A 164 20.34 6.91 -5.92
N CYS A 165 20.01 5.94 -6.76
CA CYS A 165 19.23 6.13 -7.96
C CYS A 165 17.84 5.52 -7.75
N GLY A 166 16.81 6.29 -8.11
CA GLY A 166 15.44 5.82 -8.20
C GLY A 166 15.06 5.59 -9.66
N SER A 167 14.22 4.59 -9.91
CA SER A 167 13.55 4.40 -11.21
C SER A 167 12.05 4.51 -11.00
N GLU A 168 11.37 5.24 -11.87
CA GLU A 168 9.92 5.39 -11.90
C GLU A 168 9.34 4.55 -13.05
N PHE A 169 8.30 3.78 -12.76
CA PHE A 169 7.43 3.19 -13.76
C PHE A 169 6.12 3.97 -13.80
N ARG A 170 5.69 4.31 -15.03
CA ARG A 170 4.38 4.92 -15.28
C ARG A 170 3.49 3.91 -16.00
N SER A 171 2.24 3.84 -15.54
CA SER A 171 1.21 3.03 -16.19
C SER A 171 1.03 3.42 -17.67
N PRO A 172 0.69 2.45 -18.56
CA PRO A 172 0.48 2.67 -19.99
C PRO A 172 -0.57 3.74 -20.35
N ARG A 173 -1.37 4.18 -19.38
CA ARG A 173 -2.49 5.12 -19.57
C ARG A 173 -2.17 6.58 -19.17
N SER A 174 -0.93 6.87 -18.74
CA SER A 174 -0.49 8.24 -18.45
C SER A 174 -0.49 9.11 -19.73
N SER A 175 -1.15 10.27 -19.68
CA SER A 175 -1.58 11.06 -20.84
C SER A 175 -0.55 12.07 -21.36
N SER A 176 0.74 11.92 -21.06
CA SER A 176 1.72 12.60 -21.91
C SER A 176 1.59 11.99 -23.30
N GLY A 177 1.17 12.78 -24.31
CA GLY A 177 0.85 12.35 -25.69
C GLY A 177 1.93 11.60 -26.48
N ASP A 178 3.01 11.18 -25.82
CA ASP A 178 3.95 10.16 -26.28
C ASP A 178 3.40 8.75 -25.96
N SER A 179 2.57 8.24 -26.86
CA SER A 179 2.11 6.84 -26.87
C SER A 179 3.25 5.79 -26.93
N LEU A 180 4.51 6.23 -27.04
CA LEU A 180 5.73 5.42 -27.04
C LEU A 180 6.31 5.13 -25.65
N ARG A 181 5.84 5.78 -24.56
CA ARG A 181 6.44 5.68 -23.21
C ARG A 181 5.75 4.70 -22.26
N GLY A 182 4.60 4.15 -22.65
CA GLY A 182 3.72 3.39 -21.78
C GLY A 182 4.07 1.92 -21.58
N ASN A 183 5.31 1.58 -21.19
CA ASN A 183 5.65 0.30 -20.51
C ASN A 183 7.14 0.25 -20.07
N SER A 184 7.74 1.38 -19.70
CA SER A 184 9.19 1.43 -19.44
C SER A 184 9.51 2.15 -18.15
N TRP A 185 10.56 1.69 -17.48
CA TRP A 185 11.16 2.39 -16.35
C TRP A 185 11.95 3.61 -16.84
N LYS A 186 11.68 4.77 -16.25
CA LYS A 186 12.43 6.01 -16.43
C LYS A 186 13.31 6.22 -15.20
N GLN A 187 14.56 6.62 -15.39
CA GLN A 187 15.40 7.04 -14.28
C GLN A 187 14.88 8.36 -13.70
N ILE A 188 14.79 8.45 -12.37
CA ILE A 188 14.45 9.69 -11.67
C ILE A 188 15.70 10.58 -11.69
N GLU A 189 15.56 11.80 -12.18
CA GLU A 189 16.67 12.74 -12.37
C GLU A 189 17.20 13.27 -11.04
N THR A 190 16.35 13.41 -10.03
CA THR A 190 16.78 13.79 -8.68
C THR A 190 17.46 12.61 -8.01
N ALA A 191 18.76 12.76 -7.71
CA ALA A 191 19.49 11.79 -6.92
C ALA A 191 18.94 11.75 -5.49
N LEU A 192 18.75 10.54 -4.95
CA LEU A 192 18.66 10.38 -3.52
C LEU A 192 20.04 10.74 -2.92
N PRO A 193 20.11 11.28 -1.71
CA PRO A 193 21.37 11.36 -0.99
C PRO A 193 22.09 9.99 -0.88
N SER A 194 23.42 10.00 -0.96
CA SER A 194 24.27 8.79 -0.99
C SER A 194 24.11 7.88 0.22
N TRP A 195 23.71 8.44 1.36
CA TRP A 195 23.62 7.75 2.65
C TRP A 195 22.34 6.91 2.84
N TYR A 196 21.36 6.99 1.95
CA TYR A 196 20.10 6.22 2.02
C TYR A 196 20.27 4.69 1.81
N SER A 197 21.49 4.17 1.91
CA SER A 197 21.90 2.81 1.59
C SER A 197 21.40 1.74 2.57
N TYR A 198 20.42 2.01 3.43
CA TYR A 198 19.90 1.02 4.36
C TYR A 198 18.37 1.09 4.42
N TYR A 199 17.75 -0.04 4.06
CA TYR A 199 16.33 -0.38 4.15
C TYR A 199 15.41 0.80 4.51
N LEU A 200 14.82 1.44 3.49
CA LEU A 200 13.64 2.26 3.74
C LEU A 200 12.53 1.32 4.20
N GLY A 201 11.88 1.68 5.31
CA GLY A 201 10.83 0.86 5.91
C GLY A 201 9.56 0.82 5.06
N ARG A 202 8.43 0.65 5.73
CA ARG A 202 7.11 0.67 5.08
C ARG A 202 6.83 2.05 4.49
N GLN A 203 6.11 2.09 3.37
CA GLN A 203 5.65 3.33 2.78
C GLN A 203 4.30 3.76 3.34
N VAL A 204 3.99 5.05 3.19
CA VAL A 204 2.64 5.61 3.28
C VAL A 204 2.39 6.50 2.08
N MET A 205 1.23 6.34 1.44
CA MET A 205 0.73 7.37 0.51
C MET A 205 -0.04 8.41 1.31
N TYR A 206 0.37 9.68 1.20
CA TYR A 206 -0.32 10.82 1.80
C TYR A 206 -0.58 11.86 0.72
N LYS A 207 -1.84 12.00 0.30
CA LYS A 207 -2.25 12.86 -0.81
C LYS A 207 -1.47 12.52 -2.09
N GLU A 208 -0.56 13.38 -2.54
CA GLU A 208 0.34 13.22 -3.68
C GLU A 208 1.75 12.72 -3.30
N PHE A 209 2.03 12.46 -2.02
CA PHE A 209 3.36 12.09 -1.56
C PHE A 209 3.45 10.61 -1.16
N ILE A 210 4.46 9.91 -1.67
CA ILE A 210 4.86 8.60 -1.12
C ILE A 210 5.93 8.85 -0.07
N CYS A 211 5.68 8.46 1.17
CA CYS A 211 6.50 8.79 2.33
C CYS A 211 7.12 7.55 2.98
N TRP A 212 8.35 7.70 3.48
CA TRP A 212 9.08 6.69 4.25
C TRP A 212 9.78 7.33 5.46
N CYS A 213 10.00 6.53 6.50
CA CYS A 213 10.96 6.86 7.56
C CYS A 213 12.33 6.24 7.22
N ALA A 214 13.39 7.05 7.34
CA ALA A 214 14.75 6.65 7.02
C ALA A 214 15.73 7.01 8.14
N ASN A 215 16.80 6.24 8.27
CA ASN A 215 17.90 6.49 9.21
C ASN A 215 19.23 6.63 8.45
N PRO A 216 19.88 7.82 8.45
CA PRO A 216 21.21 8.06 7.89
C PRO A 216 22.27 7.37 8.75
N ARG A 217 22.72 6.19 8.34
CA ARG A 217 23.68 5.38 9.11
C ARG A 217 25.14 5.84 9.08
N GLU A 218 25.47 6.97 8.46
CA GLU A 218 26.86 7.42 8.31
C GLU A 218 27.38 8.31 9.44
N ASP A 219 26.51 8.88 10.28
CA ASP A 219 26.94 9.62 11.48
C ASP A 219 26.32 8.98 12.73
N HIS A 220 27.03 8.98 13.85
CA HIS A 220 26.56 8.49 15.16
C HIS A 220 25.35 9.27 15.74
N ARG A 221 24.59 9.98 14.90
CA ARG A 221 23.37 10.69 15.26
C ARG A 221 22.19 9.76 15.00
N SER A 222 21.43 9.47 16.06
CA SER A 222 20.15 8.76 16.02
C SER A 222 19.02 9.55 15.31
N THR A 223 19.37 10.40 14.34
CA THR A 223 18.45 11.36 13.71
C THR A 223 17.72 10.70 12.54
N TRP A 224 16.43 10.49 12.69
CA TRP A 224 15.58 9.94 11.64
C TRP A 224 15.00 11.04 10.75
N LEU A 225 14.84 10.75 9.47
CA LEU A 225 14.22 11.64 8.50
C LEU A 225 12.91 11.07 7.96
N LEU A 226 11.97 11.96 7.69
CA LEU A 226 10.85 11.71 6.80
C LEU A 226 11.33 11.98 5.37
N VAL A 227 11.29 10.97 4.52
CA VAL A 227 11.56 11.08 3.08
C VAL A 227 10.23 11.05 2.38
N SER A 228 10.01 11.96 1.44
CA SER A 228 8.83 11.89 0.59
C SER A 228 9.17 12.07 -0.88
N PHE A 229 8.45 11.37 -1.75
CA PHE A 229 8.49 11.57 -3.17
C PHE A 229 7.19 12.23 -3.62
N ASP A 230 7.32 13.40 -4.24
CA ASP A 230 6.21 14.10 -4.87
C ASP A 230 5.88 13.43 -6.21
N VAL A 231 4.74 12.75 -6.30
CA VAL A 231 4.35 12.03 -7.51
C VAL A 231 4.00 12.95 -8.67
N ILE A 232 3.77 14.24 -8.44
CA ILE A 232 3.43 15.22 -9.48
C ILE A 232 4.71 15.78 -10.07
N ASN A 233 5.59 16.29 -9.19
CA ASN A 233 6.82 16.97 -9.59
C ASN A 233 7.98 15.99 -9.82
N GLU A 234 7.84 14.73 -9.42
CA GLU A 234 8.83 13.67 -9.57
C GLU A 234 10.15 13.96 -8.83
N VAL A 235 10.05 14.58 -7.66
CA VAL A 235 11.20 14.97 -6.84
C VAL A 235 11.12 14.35 -5.46
N PHE A 236 12.28 13.98 -4.92
CA PHE A 236 12.42 13.63 -3.52
C PHE A 236 12.58 14.87 -2.66
N THR A 237 11.97 14.85 -1.48
CA THR A 237 12.15 15.84 -0.42
C THR A 237 12.43 15.13 0.90
N GLU A 238 13.15 15.82 1.78
CA GLU A 238 13.52 15.32 3.10
C GLU A 238 13.14 16.31 4.19
N MET A 239 12.80 15.77 5.35
CA MET A 239 12.54 16.54 6.56
C MET A 239 13.12 15.81 7.76
N MET A 240 13.88 16.52 8.59
CA MET A 240 14.27 16.02 9.90
C MET A 240 13.06 15.82 10.80
N LEU A 241 12.96 14.65 11.41
CA LEU A 241 12.00 14.48 12.49
C LEU A 241 12.43 15.33 13.69
N PRO A 242 11.47 15.97 14.40
CA PRO A 242 11.77 16.73 15.60
C PRO A 242 12.54 15.92 16.66
N GLU A 243 13.45 16.58 17.39
CA GLU A 243 14.34 15.93 18.37
C GLU A 243 13.60 15.20 19.49
N ASN A 244 12.40 15.65 19.83
CA ASN A 244 11.52 15.02 20.81
C ASN A 244 10.97 13.65 20.35
N ILE A 245 11.11 13.30 19.07
CA ILE A 245 10.77 11.97 18.53
C ILE A 245 12.03 11.08 18.57
N ALA A 246 12.51 10.79 19.78
CA ALA A 246 13.84 10.24 20.02
C ALA A 246 13.93 8.69 19.96
N PHE A 247 12.83 7.98 19.71
CA PHE A 247 12.82 6.51 19.72
C PHE A 247 13.63 5.89 18.57
N SER A 248 14.29 4.75 18.83
CA SER A 248 15.28 4.14 17.95
C SER A 248 14.69 3.52 16.68
N GLU A 249 13.50 2.93 16.77
CA GLU A 249 12.78 2.29 15.67
C GLU A 249 11.48 3.04 15.39
N LYS A 250 11.23 3.36 14.12
CA LYS A 250 10.10 4.19 13.72
C LYS A 250 9.20 3.46 12.73
N SER A 251 7.94 3.34 13.08
CA SER A 251 6.87 2.98 12.15
C SER A 251 6.25 4.24 11.55
N ILE A 252 5.81 4.17 10.29
CA ILE A 252 5.07 5.22 9.60
C ILE A 252 3.71 4.68 9.14
N THR A 253 2.66 5.45 9.37
CA THR A 253 1.29 5.13 8.95
C THR A 253 0.46 6.41 8.79
N THR A 254 -0.83 6.30 8.48
CA THR A 254 -1.77 7.43 8.55
C THR A 254 -2.76 7.24 9.69
N ILE A 255 -2.89 8.25 10.55
CA ILE A 255 -3.86 8.27 11.66
C ILE A 255 -4.62 9.59 11.62
N GLU A 256 -5.94 9.52 11.73
CA GLU A 256 -6.83 10.69 11.68
C GLU A 256 -6.57 11.59 10.45
N GLY A 257 -6.24 10.98 9.31
CA GLY A 257 -5.95 11.71 8.07
C GLY A 257 -4.64 12.51 8.10
N CYS A 258 -3.74 12.26 9.05
CA CYS A 258 -2.41 12.85 9.15
C CYS A 258 -1.33 11.77 9.00
N ILE A 259 -0.13 12.16 8.54
CA ILE A 259 1.03 11.28 8.64
C ILE A 259 1.36 11.08 10.11
N SER A 260 1.60 9.82 10.47
CA SER A 260 1.96 9.41 11.82
C SER A 260 3.33 8.75 11.82
N VAL A 261 4.12 9.05 12.85
CA VAL A 261 5.34 8.34 13.20
C VAL A 261 5.20 7.82 14.62
N SER A 262 5.56 6.56 14.84
CA SER A 262 5.38 5.92 16.14
C SER A 262 6.50 4.94 16.47
N GLY A 263 6.69 4.69 17.76
CA GLY A 263 7.74 3.79 18.23
C GLY A 263 7.80 3.71 19.74
N HIS A 264 8.74 2.88 20.20
CA HIS A 264 9.00 2.67 21.62
C HIS A 264 9.84 3.80 22.21
N GLU A 265 9.26 4.60 23.09
CA GLU A 265 10.05 5.47 23.98
C GLU A 265 10.80 4.60 25.00
N SER A 266 10.13 3.57 25.52
CA SER A 266 10.69 2.56 26.41
C SER A 266 9.96 1.23 26.21
N TYR A 267 10.38 0.20 26.95
CA TYR A 267 9.70 -1.11 26.92
C TYR A 267 8.23 -1.05 27.36
N ARG A 268 7.81 0.01 28.07
CA ARG A 268 6.46 0.15 28.63
C ARG A 268 5.63 1.23 27.96
N ILE A 269 6.24 2.06 27.12
CA ILE A 269 5.62 3.25 26.56
C ILE A 269 5.81 3.24 25.05
N TYR A 270 4.68 3.31 24.35
CA TYR A 270 4.64 3.48 22.91
C TYR A 270 4.05 4.84 22.57
N GLU A 271 4.78 5.62 21.79
CA GLU A 271 4.37 6.97 21.41
C GLU A 271 3.86 7.00 19.97
N VAL A 272 2.81 7.79 19.74
CA VAL A 272 2.25 8.04 18.42
C VAL A 272 2.23 9.55 18.22
N TRP A 273 2.98 10.02 17.22
CA TRP A 273 3.08 11.42 16.82
C TRP A 273 2.45 11.61 15.46
N ILE A 274 1.73 12.71 15.25
CA ILE A 274 1.17 13.08 13.94
C ILE A 274 1.66 14.45 13.48
N MET A 275 1.79 14.62 12.17
CA MET A 275 2.11 15.90 11.54
C MET A 275 0.80 16.57 11.10
N LYS A 276 0.36 17.61 11.83
CA LYS A 276 -0.90 18.32 11.55
C LYS A 276 -0.86 19.08 10.23
N GLU A 277 0.30 19.62 9.88
CA GLU A 277 0.53 20.34 8.63
C GLU A 277 1.71 19.69 7.90
N PHE A 278 1.41 18.95 6.82
CA PHE A 278 2.43 18.27 6.04
C PHE A 278 3.49 19.25 5.53
N GLY A 279 4.77 18.91 5.72
CA GLY A 279 5.87 19.79 5.33
C GLY A 279 6.31 20.80 6.40
N ILE A 280 5.61 20.91 7.52
CA ILE A 280 5.92 21.88 8.59
C ILE A 280 6.44 21.15 9.85
N PRO A 281 7.76 21.21 10.15
CA PRO A 281 8.35 20.50 11.31
C PRO A 281 7.76 20.89 12.67
N LYS A 282 7.30 22.13 12.83
CA LYS A 282 6.67 22.59 14.07
C LYS A 282 5.25 22.07 14.29
N SER A 283 4.66 21.42 13.28
CA SER A 283 3.27 20.90 13.34
C SER A 283 3.19 19.47 13.89
N TRP A 284 4.33 18.85 14.21
CA TRP A 284 4.35 17.55 14.86
C TRP A 284 3.81 17.67 16.28
N THR A 285 2.80 16.88 16.59
CA THR A 285 2.17 16.82 17.90
C THR A 285 2.03 15.39 18.36
N GLN A 286 2.32 15.12 19.62
CA GLN A 286 2.06 13.82 20.22
C GLN A 286 0.56 13.60 20.27
N LEU A 287 0.09 12.53 19.63
CA LEU A 287 -1.32 12.17 19.61
C LEU A 287 -1.66 11.22 20.75
N TYR A 288 -0.89 10.15 20.90
CA TYR A 288 -1.12 9.14 21.93
C TYR A 288 0.16 8.76 22.69
N LEU A 289 -0.03 8.48 23.98
CA LEU A 289 0.94 7.85 24.87
C LEU A 289 0.33 6.54 25.36
N ILE A 290 0.76 5.43 24.79
CA ILE A 290 0.17 4.11 25.04
C ILE A 290 1.01 3.38 26.09
N LYS A 291 0.37 2.98 27.19
CA LYS A 291 0.98 2.13 28.19
C LYS A 291 0.86 0.68 27.73
N LEU A 292 2.00 0.04 27.52
CA LEU A 292 2.06 -1.36 27.11
C LEU A 292 1.92 -2.28 28.33
N PRO A 293 1.35 -3.49 28.16
CA PRO A 293 1.26 -4.50 29.23
C PRO A 293 2.61 -4.81 29.88
N GLU A 294 2.62 -5.12 31.18
CA GLU A 294 3.85 -5.37 31.94
C GLU A 294 4.48 -6.76 31.70
N TYR A 295 3.81 -7.63 30.95
CA TYR A 295 4.28 -8.99 30.69
C TYR A 295 5.56 -8.97 29.85
N SER A 296 6.29 -10.10 29.84
CA SER A 296 7.62 -10.34 29.22
C SER A 296 7.96 -9.43 28.04
N PRO A 297 9.24 -9.03 27.82
CA PRO A 297 9.60 -8.04 26.81
C PRO A 297 9.01 -8.39 25.43
N MET A 298 8.06 -7.58 24.99
CA MET A 298 7.43 -7.66 23.66
C MET A 298 7.82 -6.44 22.85
N HIS A 299 8.04 -6.64 21.56
CA HIS A 299 8.16 -5.57 20.59
C HIS A 299 6.80 -5.31 19.94
N TYR A 300 6.38 -4.05 19.92
CA TYR A 300 5.13 -3.61 19.32
C TYR A 300 5.43 -2.74 18.11
N GLU A 301 4.82 -3.08 16.98
CA GLU A 301 4.90 -2.27 15.76
C GLU A 301 3.50 -1.87 15.31
N LEU A 302 3.20 -0.57 15.35
CA LEU A 302 1.95 -0.03 14.85
C LEU A 302 1.85 -0.26 13.34
N LEU A 303 0.77 -0.91 12.90
CA LEU A 303 0.50 -1.18 11.48
C LEU A 303 -0.41 -0.11 10.86
N GLY A 304 -1.30 0.48 11.66
CA GLY A 304 -2.23 1.51 11.24
C GLY A 304 -3.46 1.59 12.14
N SER A 305 -4.49 2.29 11.66
CA SER A 305 -5.78 2.42 12.37
C SER A 305 -6.87 1.67 11.63
N ALA A 306 -7.68 0.89 12.36
CA ALA A 306 -8.83 0.15 11.82
C ALA A 306 -10.13 0.98 11.76
N GLY A 307 -10.10 2.21 12.28
CA GLY A 307 -11.24 3.13 12.36
C GLY A 307 -11.07 4.12 13.51
N ALA A 308 -12.06 5.01 13.69
CA ALA A 308 -12.07 5.92 14.83
C ALA A 308 -12.07 5.09 16.13
N GLY A 309 -11.01 5.23 16.93
CA GLY A 309 -10.89 4.56 18.23
C GLY A 309 -10.03 3.29 18.27
N GLU A 310 -9.57 2.74 17.14
CA GLU A 310 -8.85 1.46 17.12
C GLU A 310 -7.50 1.54 16.37
N LEU A 311 -6.43 1.14 17.05
CA LEU A 311 -5.08 1.01 16.48
C LEU A 311 -4.71 -0.47 16.35
N VAL A 312 -4.06 -0.87 15.26
CA VAL A 312 -3.68 -2.26 15.01
C VAL A 312 -2.16 -2.39 15.13
N PHE A 313 -1.72 -3.37 15.93
CA PHE A 313 -0.33 -3.65 16.22
C PHE A 313 0.05 -5.05 15.78
N PHE A 314 1.26 -5.18 15.25
CA PHE A 314 2.00 -6.43 15.30
C PHE A 314 2.76 -6.50 16.62
N ILE A 315 2.75 -7.66 17.26
CA ILE A 315 3.34 -7.88 18.58
C ILE A 315 4.26 -9.09 18.47
N LEU A 316 5.51 -8.96 18.90
CA LEU A 316 6.50 -10.04 18.89
C LEU A 316 7.02 -10.28 20.30
N GLY A 317 6.86 -11.50 20.80
CA GLY A 317 7.52 -11.93 22.03
C GLY A 317 9.02 -12.11 21.80
N LEU A 318 9.85 -11.52 22.66
CA LEU A 318 11.31 -11.57 22.53
C LEU A 318 11.96 -12.72 23.32
N HIS A 319 11.21 -13.78 23.66
CA HIS A 319 11.71 -14.86 24.52
C HIS A 319 12.41 -15.98 23.71
N SER A 320 13.60 -16.38 24.18
CA SER A 320 14.50 -17.38 23.59
C SER A 320 13.94 -18.79 23.30
N GLN A 321 12.74 -19.15 23.78
CA GLN A 321 12.20 -20.52 23.64
C GLN A 321 10.98 -20.61 22.69
N THR A 322 10.23 -19.52 22.50
CA THR A 322 9.13 -19.44 21.54
C THR A 322 8.99 -17.99 21.03
N ASN A 323 9.30 -17.75 19.76
CA ASN A 323 9.00 -16.48 19.10
C ASN A 323 7.50 -16.45 18.77
N LEU A 324 6.67 -16.24 19.78
CA LEU A 324 5.24 -16.03 19.57
C LEU A 324 5.02 -14.64 18.99
N SER A 325 4.22 -14.58 17.94
CA SER A 325 3.85 -13.33 17.30
C SER A 325 2.35 -13.21 17.24
N TYR A 326 1.85 -11.99 17.31
CA TYR A 326 0.44 -11.71 17.35
C TYR A 326 0.10 -10.49 16.50
N ILE A 327 -1.15 -10.42 16.08
CA ILE A 327 -1.77 -9.16 15.67
C ILE A 327 -2.88 -8.86 16.64
N GLY A 328 -2.80 -7.68 17.26
CA GLY A 328 -3.78 -7.20 18.23
C GLY A 328 -4.28 -5.82 17.84
N SER A 329 -5.47 -5.48 18.31
CA SER A 329 -5.90 -4.09 18.30
C SER A 329 -5.93 -3.49 19.68
N TYR A 330 -5.58 -2.22 19.76
CA TYR A 330 -5.64 -1.39 20.94
C TYR A 330 -6.83 -0.43 20.80
N ASP A 331 -7.75 -0.54 21.75
CA ASP A 331 -8.90 0.33 21.84
C ASP A 331 -8.54 1.59 22.63
N LEU A 332 -8.69 2.75 21.98
CA LEU A 332 -8.27 4.04 22.50
C LEU A 332 -9.15 4.55 23.65
N GLU A 333 -10.41 4.09 23.74
CA GLU A 333 -11.37 4.52 24.76
C GLU A 333 -11.11 3.77 26.07
N SER A 334 -11.13 2.44 26.02
CA SER A 334 -10.85 1.55 27.14
C SER A 334 -9.37 1.49 27.52
N LYS A 335 -8.47 1.88 26.60
CA LYS A 335 -7.02 1.84 26.76
C LYS A 335 -6.48 0.42 26.99
N GLN A 336 -7.12 -0.57 26.38
CA GLN A 336 -6.77 -1.98 26.49
C GLN A 336 -6.53 -2.58 25.10
N PHE A 337 -5.74 -3.65 25.08
CA PHE A 337 -5.69 -4.52 23.91
C PHE A 337 -6.92 -5.44 23.88
N ASN A 338 -7.56 -5.52 22.72
CA ASN A 338 -8.57 -6.52 22.43
C ASN A 338 -7.91 -7.89 22.23
N GLN A 339 -8.73 -8.92 21.98
CA GLN A 339 -8.24 -10.26 21.65
C GLN A 339 -7.23 -10.20 20.50
N CYS A 340 -6.07 -10.83 20.74
CA CYS A 340 -4.96 -10.87 19.80
C CYS A 340 -4.97 -12.22 19.06
N ILE A 341 -4.67 -12.18 17.77
CA ILE A 341 -4.63 -13.36 16.90
C ILE A 341 -3.18 -13.81 16.82
N GLU A 342 -2.91 -15.06 17.20
CA GLU A 342 -1.59 -15.67 17.11
C GLU A 342 -1.18 -15.94 15.66
N LEU A 343 0.10 -15.72 15.38
CA LEU A 343 0.73 -15.87 14.08
C LEU A 343 2.01 -16.71 14.17
N ASP A 344 2.35 -17.34 13.04
CA ASP A 344 3.61 -18.05 12.86
C ASP A 344 4.71 -17.14 12.27
N ALA A 345 4.81 -15.90 12.73
CA ALA A 345 5.78 -14.93 12.22
C ALA A 345 7.00 -14.81 13.16
N SER A 346 8.20 -14.82 12.59
CA SER A 346 9.43 -14.59 13.35
C SER A 346 9.84 -13.11 13.42
N SER A 347 9.16 -12.25 12.68
CA SER A 347 9.40 -10.81 12.65
C SER A 347 8.17 -10.07 12.14
N ALA A 348 8.12 -8.77 12.42
CA ALA A 348 7.16 -7.87 11.81
C ALA A 348 7.47 -7.57 10.34
N SER A 349 8.62 -8.03 9.83
CA SER A 349 9.12 -7.64 8.51
C SER A 349 8.12 -8.04 7.42
N GLY A 350 7.51 -7.03 6.81
CA GLY A 350 6.49 -7.18 5.77
C GLY A 350 5.04 -7.14 6.24
N SER A 351 4.75 -7.17 7.55
CA SER A 351 3.39 -6.97 8.06
C SER A 351 2.95 -5.52 7.85
N CYS A 352 1.76 -5.31 7.32
CA CYS A 352 1.22 -3.96 7.09
C CYS A 352 -0.30 -3.98 7.01
N LEU A 353 -0.90 -2.86 7.41
CA LEU A 353 -2.33 -2.60 7.26
C LEU A 353 -2.51 -1.51 6.21
N VAL A 354 -3.31 -1.78 5.18
CA VAL A 354 -3.58 -0.81 4.10
C VAL A 354 -5.07 -0.64 3.88
N ASP A 355 -5.46 0.57 3.50
CA ASP A 355 -6.84 0.89 3.15
C ASP A 355 -7.13 0.51 1.71
N TYR A 356 -8.18 -0.27 1.52
CA TYR A 356 -8.62 -0.76 0.23
C TYR A 356 -10.08 -0.42 -0.01
N VAL A 357 -10.38 -0.04 -1.25
CA VAL A 357 -11.74 0.18 -1.73
C VAL A 357 -11.96 -0.66 -2.98
N THR A 358 -13.19 -1.12 -3.21
CA THR A 358 -13.49 -1.81 -4.46
C THR A 358 -13.58 -0.80 -5.61
N SER A 359 -13.01 -1.13 -6.76
CA SER A 359 -13.06 -0.24 -7.93
C SER A 359 -13.16 -1.00 -9.24
N LEU A 360 -13.55 -0.29 -10.29
CA LEU A 360 -13.53 -0.76 -11.68
C LEU A 360 -12.27 -0.30 -12.43
N VAL A 361 -11.24 0.18 -11.72
CA VAL A 361 -10.00 0.67 -12.32
C VAL A 361 -9.23 -0.49 -12.92
N SER A 362 -9.19 -0.54 -14.26
CA SER A 362 -8.45 -1.58 -14.97
C SER A 362 -6.94 -1.33 -14.94
N VAL A 363 -6.18 -2.39 -14.66
CA VAL A 363 -4.71 -2.37 -14.64
C VAL A 363 -4.11 -2.80 -15.98
N LEU A 364 -4.92 -3.30 -16.91
CA LEU A 364 -4.47 -3.76 -18.22
C LEU A 364 -4.37 -2.62 -19.25
N PRO A 365 -3.46 -2.70 -20.25
CA PRO A 365 -3.36 -1.69 -21.30
C PRO A 365 -4.62 -1.72 -22.17
N LYS A 366 -5.07 -0.57 -22.67
CA LYS A 366 -6.09 -0.55 -23.73
C LYS A 366 -5.42 -0.98 -25.03
N TYR A 367 -5.76 -2.17 -25.54
CA TYR A 367 -5.41 -2.51 -26.92
C TYR A 367 -6.15 -1.53 -27.84
N THR A 368 -5.43 -0.59 -28.44
CA THR A 368 -5.91 0.08 -29.65
C THR A 368 -6.08 -1.01 -30.71
N ALA A 369 -7.21 -1.00 -31.40
CA ALA A 369 -7.65 -2.06 -32.30
C ALA A 369 -6.81 -2.20 -33.59
N GLU A 370 -5.55 -1.80 -33.60
CA GLU A 370 -4.70 -1.77 -34.79
C GLU A 370 -3.57 -2.80 -34.81
N CYS A 371 -3.46 -3.67 -33.81
CA CYS A 371 -2.51 -4.79 -33.84
C CYS A 371 -3.19 -6.11 -33.50
N SER A 372 -4.21 -6.49 -34.27
CA SER A 372 -4.65 -7.88 -34.35
C SER A 372 -3.67 -8.66 -35.22
N HIS A 373 -2.59 -9.17 -34.63
CA HIS A 373 -2.07 -10.51 -34.91
C HIS A 373 -1.05 -10.89 -33.82
N SER A 374 -1.32 -12.04 -33.18
CA SER A 374 -0.48 -12.77 -32.22
C SER A 374 -0.22 -12.15 -30.83
N VAL A 375 -1.15 -12.33 -29.89
CA VAL A 375 -0.84 -13.00 -28.60
C VAL A 375 -2.07 -13.80 -28.17
N ARG A 376 -1.93 -15.13 -28.13
CA ARG A 376 -2.97 -16.04 -27.62
C ARG A 376 -3.09 -15.85 -26.11
N ALA A 377 -4.29 -15.48 -25.65
CA ALA A 377 -4.71 -15.64 -24.27
C ALA A 377 -4.77 -17.14 -23.94
N ASN A 378 -4.00 -17.59 -22.96
CA ASN A 378 -4.21 -18.88 -22.31
C ASN A 378 -5.49 -18.79 -21.47
N LYS A 379 -6.61 -19.20 -22.05
CA LYS A 379 -7.76 -19.72 -21.30
C LYS A 379 -7.32 -21.05 -20.69
N LEU A 380 -7.16 -21.10 -19.37
CA LEU A 380 -7.14 -22.37 -18.65
C LEU A 380 -8.58 -22.86 -18.54
N ILE A 381 -8.85 -23.96 -19.24
CA ILE A 381 -9.99 -24.85 -19.08
C ILE A 381 -9.58 -25.87 -18.00
N GLY A 382 -10.46 -26.16 -17.05
CA GLY A 382 -10.31 -27.21 -16.04
C GLY A 382 -10.89 -26.80 -14.72
#